data_AF-A0A953JP50-F1
#
_entry.id   AF-A0A953JP50-F1
#
_cell.length_a   1.000
_cell.length_b   1.000
_cell.length_c   1.000
_cell.angle_alpha   90.00
_cell.angle_beta   90.00
_cell.angle_gamma   90.00
#
_symmetry.space_group_name_H-M   'P 1'
#
loop_
_entity.id
_entity.type
_entity.pdbx_description
1 polymer ?
#
loop_
_entity_poly.entity_id
_entity_poly.type
_entity_poly.pdbx_seq_one_letter_code
_entity_poly.pdbx_strand_id
1 'polypeptide(L)'
;MHKRLTGFHLVVVALFFIFSSSCGIGNIGGAGWDTQSDKDSARNYPTIVSNRIRLTSEEVSYGTFEQKFTSVFEDFRYHGEPVPSSESINTQISGTPYSVSYKDFVLKVYRAESAILERKLPSVFYMHPVSSAVIPGKSPADDRILCRTNSRATTGLHYILIADGNGEILFEKVVTAAEDWDILLGESGEIIIGGSHTKTVIALNK
;
A
#
# COMPACT_ATOMS: atom_id res chain seq x y z
N MET A 1 59.29 0.92 34.94
CA MET A 1 58.31 -0.19 34.98
C MET A 1 56.93 0.42 34.73
N HIS A 2 56.42 0.43 33.48
CA HIS A 2 55.42 -0.53 32.95
C HIS A 2 54.19 -0.66 33.86
N LYS A 3 52.92 -0.47 33.44
CA LYS A 3 52.27 -0.46 32.11
C LYS A 3 50.90 0.25 32.21
N ARG A 4 50.42 0.72 31.06
CA ARG A 4 49.06 1.23 30.74
C ARG A 4 47.94 0.26 31.17
N LEU A 5 46.76 0.83 31.46
CA LEU A 5 45.46 0.19 31.16
C LEU A 5 44.37 1.26 30.98
N THR A 6 44.49 2.01 29.87
CA THR A 6 43.35 2.56 29.14
C THR A 6 42.64 1.40 28.44
N GLY A 7 41.38 1.10 28.78
CA GLY A 7 40.63 0.09 28.01
C GLY A 7 39.45 -0.60 28.69
N PHE A 8 38.85 -0.06 29.75
CA PHE A 8 37.78 -0.77 30.47
C PHE A 8 36.37 -0.16 30.39
N HIS A 9 36.17 0.89 29.59
CA HIS A 9 34.83 1.49 29.38
C HIS A 9 34.32 1.46 27.94
N LEU A 10 35.05 0.81 27.01
CA LEU A 10 34.63 0.67 25.62
C LEU A 10 34.10 -0.73 25.25
N VAL A 11 34.06 -1.69 26.20
CA VAL A 11 33.66 -3.09 25.91
C VAL A 11 32.23 -3.41 26.32
N VAL A 12 31.61 -2.63 27.21
CA VAL A 12 30.22 -2.89 27.64
C VAL A 12 29.19 -2.34 26.65
N VAL A 13 29.54 -1.33 25.84
CA VAL A 13 28.63 -0.79 24.80
C VAL A 13 28.76 -1.57 23.48
N ALA A 14 29.94 -2.14 23.19
CA ALA A 14 30.14 -2.93 21.97
C ALA A 14 29.56 -4.35 22.04
N LEU A 15 29.37 -4.92 23.25
CA LEU A 15 28.72 -6.22 23.44
C LEU A 15 27.18 -6.16 23.37
N PHE A 16 26.57 -4.97 23.42
CA PHE A 16 25.14 -4.81 23.14
C PHE A 16 24.80 -4.76 21.64
N PHE A 17 25.80 -4.66 20.76
CA PHE A 17 25.59 -4.55 19.31
C PHE A 17 25.97 -5.80 18.51
N ILE A 18 26.56 -6.84 19.13
CA ILE A 18 27.14 -7.96 18.37
C ILE A 18 26.44 -9.32 18.64
N PHE A 19 25.52 -9.43 19.59
CA PHE A 19 24.74 -10.67 19.80
C PHE A 19 23.26 -10.42 20.11
N SER A 20 22.49 -10.05 19.08
CA SER A 20 21.10 -10.49 18.92
C SER A 20 20.70 -10.60 17.45
N SER A 21 21.67 -10.86 16.57
CA SER A 21 21.49 -11.49 15.27
C SER A 21 21.31 -13.00 15.43
N SER A 22 20.31 -13.44 16.21
CA SER A 22 19.78 -14.81 16.24
C SER A 22 18.78 -14.95 17.38
N CYS A 23 17.51 -15.14 17.03
CA CYS A 23 16.41 -15.58 17.89
C CYS A 23 15.99 -14.69 19.08
N GLY A 24 14.89 -13.96 18.89
CA GLY A 24 13.77 -13.97 19.83
C GLY A 24 13.68 -12.83 20.86
N ILE A 25 12.50 -12.20 20.83
CA ILE A 25 11.83 -11.44 21.89
C ILE A 25 12.07 -9.91 21.86
N GLY A 26 11.19 -9.28 21.08
CA GLY A 26 10.84 -7.85 21.14
C GLY A 26 9.37 -7.70 20.73
N ASN A 27 8.47 -8.30 21.51
CA ASN A 27 7.02 -8.28 21.33
C ASN A 27 6.45 -6.97 21.90
N ILE A 28 6.13 -6.00 21.05
CA ILE A 28 5.20 -4.90 21.40
C ILE A 28 4.29 -4.63 20.18
N GLY A 29 3.10 -5.25 20.19
CA GLY A 29 1.91 -4.74 19.52
C GLY A 29 1.63 -5.13 18.06
N GLY A 30 1.51 -6.43 17.74
CA GLY A 30 0.73 -6.90 16.57
C GLY A 30 1.46 -7.73 15.50
N ALA A 31 2.77 -7.91 15.57
CA ALA A 31 3.59 -8.48 14.49
C ALA A 31 3.63 -10.03 14.38
N GLY A 32 2.66 -10.74 14.97
CA GLY A 32 2.82 -12.19 15.24
C GLY A 32 1.69 -13.14 14.84
N TRP A 33 0.66 -12.70 14.11
CA TRP A 33 -0.51 -13.55 13.82
C TRP A 33 -0.46 -14.25 12.45
N ASP A 34 0.23 -13.66 11.47
CA ASP A 34 0.33 -14.25 10.12
C ASP A 34 1.40 -15.35 10.06
N THR A 35 1.05 -16.50 9.48
CA THR A 35 2.01 -17.59 9.26
C THR A 35 3.04 -17.20 8.20
N GLN A 36 4.20 -17.87 8.17
CA GLN A 36 5.18 -17.62 7.09
C GLN A 36 4.58 -17.86 5.70
N SER A 37 3.69 -18.84 5.56
CA SER A 37 2.96 -19.11 4.33
C SER A 37 2.05 -17.95 3.91
N ASP A 38 1.39 -17.28 4.85
CA ASP A 38 0.56 -16.11 4.56
C ASP A 38 1.44 -14.94 4.04
N LYS A 39 2.61 -14.75 4.67
CA LYS A 39 3.58 -13.71 4.26
C LYS A 39 4.13 -13.96 2.87
N ASP A 40 4.46 -15.21 2.56
CA ASP A 40 4.99 -15.59 1.25
C ASP A 40 3.90 -15.52 0.17
N SER A 41 2.66 -15.87 0.50
CA SER A 41 1.50 -15.66 -0.39
C SER A 41 1.32 -14.19 -0.76
N ALA A 42 1.45 -13.28 0.22
CA ALA A 42 1.37 -11.84 -0.03
C ALA A 42 2.53 -11.29 -0.87
N ARG A 43 3.77 -11.75 -0.63
CA ARG A 43 4.95 -11.33 -1.41
C ARG A 43 4.93 -11.82 -2.85
N ASN A 44 4.33 -13.00 -3.08
CA ASN A 44 4.19 -13.59 -4.42
C ASN A 44 2.86 -13.22 -5.08
N TYR A 45 2.10 -12.28 -4.52
CA TYR A 45 0.83 -11.87 -5.09
C TYR A 45 1.03 -11.32 -6.51
N PRO A 46 0.15 -11.64 -7.48
CA PRO A 46 0.32 -11.23 -8.86
C PRO A 46 0.53 -9.72 -9.00
N THR A 47 1.49 -9.36 -9.85
CA THR A 47 1.67 -7.98 -10.31
C THR A 47 1.09 -7.85 -11.71
N ILE A 48 0.22 -6.86 -11.91
CA ILE A 48 -0.37 -6.54 -13.21
C ILE A 48 0.02 -5.13 -13.60
N VAL A 49 0.46 -4.98 -14.85
CA VAL A 49 0.72 -3.69 -15.50
C VAL A 49 0.11 -3.77 -16.88
N SER A 50 -0.98 -3.03 -17.12
CA SER A 50 -1.63 -2.96 -18.42
C SER A 50 -0.74 -2.20 -19.42
N ASN A 51 -0.81 -2.58 -20.70
CA ASN A 51 -0.18 -1.83 -21.80
C ASN A 51 -0.85 -0.46 -22.04
N ARG A 52 -1.94 -0.14 -21.33
CA ARG A 52 -2.60 1.16 -21.35
C ARG A 52 -1.94 2.20 -20.45
N ILE A 53 -1.02 1.78 -19.59
CA ILE A 53 -0.27 2.68 -18.71
C ILE A 53 1.23 2.69 -19.03
N ARG A 54 1.88 3.77 -18.62
CA ARG A 54 3.33 3.90 -18.53
C ARG A 54 3.70 4.03 -17.06
N LEU A 55 4.64 3.19 -16.63
CA LEU A 55 5.27 3.26 -15.32
C LEU A 55 6.66 3.88 -15.45
N THR A 56 6.96 4.84 -14.59
CA THR A 56 8.33 5.35 -14.39
C THR A 56 8.65 5.27 -12.91
N SER A 57 9.67 4.50 -12.56
CA SER A 57 10.14 4.37 -11.17
C SER A 57 11.55 4.91 -11.05
N GLU A 58 11.79 5.72 -10.02
CA GLU A 58 13.10 6.29 -9.71
C GLU A 58 13.41 6.12 -8.22
N GLU A 59 14.69 5.96 -7.91
CA GLU A 59 15.17 6.04 -6.53
C GLU A 59 15.10 7.48 -6.05
N VAL A 60 14.61 7.68 -4.83
CA VAL A 60 14.50 9.00 -4.19
C VAL A 60 15.28 9.03 -2.88
N SER A 61 15.78 10.21 -2.52
CA SER A 61 16.39 10.44 -1.22
C SER A 61 15.38 10.24 -0.09
N TYR A 62 15.86 9.71 1.03
CA TYR A 62 15.04 9.52 2.22
C TYR A 62 14.36 10.84 2.66
N GLY A 63 13.08 10.79 2.98
CA GLY A 63 12.29 11.96 3.43
C GLY A 63 11.65 12.80 2.32
N THR A 64 11.73 12.36 1.05
CA THR A 64 11.09 13.06 -0.08
C THR A 64 9.56 12.96 -0.05
N PHE A 65 9.02 11.89 0.51
CA PHE A 65 7.59 11.74 0.76
C PHE A 65 7.32 11.92 2.25
N GLU A 66 6.49 12.90 2.60
CA GLU A 66 6.06 13.16 3.97
C GLU A 66 5.05 12.09 4.37
N GLN A 67 5.30 11.31 5.44
CA GLN A 67 4.42 10.22 5.87
C GLN A 67 3.09 10.77 6.42
N LYS A 68 2.15 10.98 5.52
CA LYS A 68 0.82 11.51 5.81
C LYS A 68 -0.18 10.38 5.70
N PHE A 69 -0.01 9.39 6.60
CA PHE A 69 -0.70 8.10 6.73
C PHE A 69 -2.08 7.89 6.07
N THR A 70 -2.91 8.93 5.92
CA THR A 70 -4.15 8.94 5.15
C THR A 70 -4.52 10.27 4.47
N SER A 71 -3.94 11.42 4.83
CA SER A 71 -4.43 12.73 4.32
C SER A 71 -4.07 12.98 2.86
N VAL A 72 -3.18 12.20 2.28
CA VAL A 72 -2.79 12.32 0.87
C VAL A 72 -3.90 11.86 -0.08
N PHE A 73 -4.83 11.00 0.37
CA PHE A 73 -6.04 10.71 -0.40
C PHE A 73 -6.98 11.92 -0.51
N GLU A 74 -6.85 12.94 0.35
CA GLU A 74 -7.65 14.18 0.29
C GLU A 74 -7.32 15.02 -0.95
N ASP A 75 -6.14 14.84 -1.55
CA ASP A 75 -5.74 15.50 -2.80
C ASP A 75 -6.56 15.00 -4.00
N PHE A 76 -7.26 13.86 -3.87
CA PHE A 76 -8.17 13.36 -4.89
C PHE A 76 -9.52 14.05 -4.78
N ARG A 77 -10.00 14.57 -5.91
CA ARG A 77 -11.31 15.22 -6.04
C ARG A 77 -12.48 14.36 -5.52
N TYR A 78 -12.38 13.04 -5.70
CA TYR A 78 -13.37 12.08 -5.24
C TYR A 78 -12.65 10.97 -4.49
N HIS A 79 -12.96 10.82 -3.21
CA HIS A 79 -12.46 9.76 -2.33
C HIS A 79 -13.62 9.18 -1.52
N GLY A 80 -13.53 7.88 -1.25
CA GLY A 80 -14.48 7.17 -0.39
C GLY A 80 -14.04 7.21 1.06
N GLU A 81 -15.00 7.11 1.97
CA GLU A 81 -14.70 6.83 3.37
C GLU A 81 -13.97 5.47 3.50
N PRO A 82 -13.14 5.27 4.54
CA PRO A 82 -12.47 4.00 4.76
C PRO A 82 -13.47 2.83 4.90
N VAL A 83 -13.33 1.78 4.10
CA VAL A 83 -14.17 0.58 4.15
C VAL A 83 -13.63 -0.38 5.21
N PRO A 84 -14.30 -0.60 6.36
CA PRO A 84 -13.79 -1.49 7.40
C PRO A 84 -13.74 -2.96 6.93
N SER A 85 -12.79 -3.74 7.45
CA SER A 85 -12.68 -5.17 7.12
C SER A 85 -13.77 -6.05 7.73
N SER A 86 -14.51 -5.53 8.72
CA SER A 86 -15.52 -6.25 9.49
C SER A 86 -16.96 -6.03 9.02
N GLU A 87 -17.23 -5.05 8.15
CA GLU A 87 -18.60 -4.70 7.74
C GLU A 87 -18.66 -4.43 6.22
N SER A 88 -19.30 -5.32 5.44
CA SER A 88 -19.58 -5.03 4.03
C SER A 88 -20.80 -4.13 3.92
N ILE A 89 -20.56 -2.84 3.74
CA ILE A 89 -21.50 -1.95 3.08
C ILE A 89 -20.77 -1.46 1.82
N ASN A 90 -21.48 -1.38 0.70
CA ASN A 90 -20.97 -0.71 -0.50
C ASN A 90 -20.69 0.75 -0.12
N THR A 91 -19.44 1.08 0.24
CA THR A 91 -19.07 2.43 0.62
C THR A 91 -18.98 3.24 -0.66
N GLN A 92 -19.89 4.20 -0.81
CA GLN A 92 -19.94 5.07 -1.97
C GLN A 92 -18.74 6.00 -1.99
N ILE A 93 -18.10 6.14 -3.16
CA ILE A 93 -17.17 7.22 -3.43
C ILE A 93 -18.02 8.45 -3.81
N SER A 94 -18.17 9.36 -2.86
CA SER A 94 -19.07 10.52 -2.95
C SER A 94 -18.91 11.29 -4.25
N GLY A 95 -20.02 11.64 -4.90
CA GLY A 95 -20.01 12.40 -6.16
C GLY A 95 -19.66 11.59 -7.42
N THR A 96 -19.52 10.27 -7.30
CA THR A 96 -19.25 9.35 -8.43
C THR A 96 -20.26 8.20 -8.43
N PRO A 97 -20.39 7.42 -9.52
CA PRO A 97 -21.21 6.21 -9.53
C PRO A 97 -20.51 5.00 -8.86
N TYR A 98 -19.30 5.13 -8.32
CA TYR A 98 -18.52 4.01 -7.83
C TYR A 98 -18.72 3.76 -6.34
N SER A 99 -18.73 2.48 -5.95
CA SER A 99 -18.61 2.07 -4.56
C SER A 99 -17.63 0.92 -4.40
N VAL A 100 -17.10 0.76 -3.20
CA VAL A 100 -16.14 -0.27 -2.86
C VAL A 100 -16.66 -1.07 -1.67
N SER A 101 -16.49 -2.38 -1.70
CA SER A 101 -16.72 -3.23 -0.54
C SER A 101 -15.52 -4.14 -0.29
N TYR A 102 -15.28 -4.44 0.99
CA TYR A 102 -14.21 -5.34 1.39
C TYR A 102 -14.72 -6.24 2.51
N LYS A 103 -14.76 -7.55 2.25
CA LYS A 103 -15.19 -8.54 3.23
C LYS A 103 -14.58 -9.89 2.94
N ASP A 104 -14.22 -10.61 3.98
CA ASP A 104 -13.64 -11.96 3.88
C ASP A 104 -12.45 -11.98 2.91
N PHE A 105 -11.62 -10.93 2.92
CA PHE A 105 -10.48 -10.72 2.03
C PHE A 105 -10.84 -10.54 0.55
N VAL A 106 -12.10 -10.27 0.22
CA VAL A 106 -12.55 -10.00 -1.13
C VAL A 106 -12.82 -8.51 -1.28
N LEU A 107 -12.01 -7.86 -2.11
CA LEU A 107 -12.24 -6.49 -2.57
C LEU A 107 -13.14 -6.52 -3.80
N LYS A 108 -14.23 -5.75 -3.76
CA LYS A 108 -15.11 -5.55 -4.91
C LYS A 108 -15.24 -4.08 -5.22
N VAL A 109 -15.19 -3.75 -6.51
CA VAL A 109 -15.50 -2.43 -7.03
C VAL A 109 -16.79 -2.52 -7.82
N TYR A 110 -17.71 -1.60 -7.53
CA TYR A 110 -19.00 -1.51 -8.17
C TYR A 110 -19.10 -0.21 -8.96
N ARG A 111 -19.87 -0.27 -10.04
CA ARG A 111 -20.38 0.90 -10.74
C ARG A 111 -21.90 0.84 -10.69
N ALA A 112 -22.50 1.82 -10.02
CA ALA A 112 -23.87 1.75 -9.54
C ALA A 112 -24.08 0.44 -8.74
N GLU A 113 -25.01 -0.41 -9.17
CA GLU A 113 -25.34 -1.66 -8.46
C GLU A 113 -24.57 -2.88 -8.98
N SER A 114 -23.78 -2.74 -10.05
CA SER A 114 -23.08 -3.86 -10.69
C SER A 114 -21.63 -3.94 -10.26
N ALA A 115 -21.19 -5.10 -9.79
CA ALA A 115 -19.77 -5.37 -9.56
C ALA A 115 -19.04 -5.41 -10.91
N ILE A 116 -18.02 -4.57 -11.06
CA ILE A 116 -17.18 -4.51 -12.27
C ILE A 116 -15.83 -5.18 -12.06
N LEU A 117 -15.41 -5.34 -10.81
CA LEU A 117 -14.14 -5.98 -10.46
C LEU A 117 -14.24 -6.67 -9.09
N GLU A 118 -13.63 -7.85 -9.00
CA GLU A 118 -13.51 -8.62 -7.76
C GLU A 118 -12.09 -9.17 -7.63
N ARG A 119 -11.47 -8.95 -6.47
CA ARG A 119 -10.12 -9.42 -6.14
C ARG A 119 -10.08 -10.10 -4.78
N LYS A 120 -9.64 -11.36 -4.76
CA LYS A 120 -9.31 -12.05 -3.51
C LYS A 120 -7.89 -11.64 -3.09
N LEU A 121 -7.78 -10.98 -1.94
CA LEU A 121 -6.52 -10.57 -1.34
C LEU A 121 -5.99 -11.66 -0.39
N PRO A 122 -4.67 -11.68 -0.15
CA PRO A 122 -4.07 -12.51 0.89
C PRO A 122 -4.66 -12.20 2.28
N SER A 123 -4.68 -13.21 3.15
CA SER A 123 -5.20 -13.15 4.53
C SER A 123 -4.54 -12.06 5.38
N VAL A 124 -3.29 -11.69 5.08
CA VAL A 124 -2.54 -10.67 5.83
C VAL A 124 -3.17 -9.26 5.77
N PHE A 125 -4.12 -9.01 4.86
CA PHE A 125 -4.83 -7.74 4.71
C PHE A 125 -6.14 -7.65 5.54
N TYR A 126 -6.24 -8.40 6.63
CA TYR A 126 -7.47 -8.50 7.44
C TYR A 126 -7.77 -7.31 8.37
N MET A 127 -6.79 -6.45 8.65
CA MET A 127 -6.89 -5.47 9.76
C MET A 127 -7.24 -4.05 9.35
N HIS A 128 -6.81 -3.60 8.17
CA HIS A 128 -6.96 -2.19 7.81
C HIS A 128 -8.14 -1.95 6.89
N PRO A 129 -8.81 -0.80 7.05
CA PRO A 129 -9.79 -0.35 6.08
C PRO A 129 -9.20 -0.22 4.68
N VAL A 130 -10.03 -0.43 3.66
CA VAL A 130 -9.68 -0.09 2.28
C VAL A 130 -9.92 1.40 2.07
N SER A 131 -8.89 2.11 1.63
CA SER A 131 -9.00 3.48 1.11
C SER A 131 -9.29 3.43 -0.38
N SER A 132 -10.10 4.36 -0.88
CA SER A 132 -10.46 4.41 -2.30
C SER A 132 -10.59 5.83 -2.84
N ALA A 133 -10.28 6.02 -4.12
CA ALA A 133 -10.42 7.29 -4.82
C ALA A 133 -10.71 7.09 -6.30
N VAL A 134 -11.24 8.13 -6.95
CA VAL A 134 -11.55 8.13 -8.38
C VAL A 134 -10.95 9.37 -9.04
N ILE A 135 -10.25 9.14 -10.15
CA ILE A 135 -9.88 10.21 -11.09
C ILE A 135 -10.76 10.08 -12.34
N PRO A 136 -11.65 11.04 -12.60
CA PRO A 136 -12.49 11.01 -13.79
C PRO A 136 -11.67 11.05 -15.08
N GLY A 137 -12.09 10.26 -16.06
CA GLY A 137 -11.54 10.26 -17.40
C GLY A 137 -12.27 11.19 -18.36
N LYS A 138 -11.97 11.06 -19.67
CA LYS A 138 -12.75 11.72 -20.74
C LYS A 138 -14.13 11.09 -20.92
N SER A 139 -14.23 9.80 -20.59
CA SER A 139 -15.46 9.03 -20.58
C SER A 139 -15.51 8.18 -19.31
N PRO A 140 -16.69 7.67 -18.91
CA PRO A 140 -16.78 6.78 -17.76
C PRO A 140 -15.94 5.50 -17.89
N ALA A 141 -15.64 5.04 -19.11
CA ALA A 141 -14.76 3.90 -19.33
C ALA A 141 -13.29 4.23 -19.03
N ASP A 142 -12.92 5.51 -19.05
CA ASP A 142 -11.56 6.01 -18.79
C ASP A 142 -11.38 6.50 -17.35
N ASP A 143 -12.43 6.42 -16.52
CA ASP A 143 -12.31 6.70 -15.09
C ASP A 143 -11.29 5.75 -14.48
N ARG A 144 -10.49 6.25 -13.55
CA ARG A 144 -9.49 5.44 -12.83
C ARG A 144 -9.90 5.32 -11.38
N ILE A 145 -10.19 4.09 -10.96
CA ILE A 145 -10.53 3.76 -9.58
C ILE A 145 -9.30 3.22 -8.88
N LEU A 146 -8.86 3.92 -7.84
CA LEU A 146 -7.75 3.54 -6.97
C LEU A 146 -8.33 2.88 -5.71
N CYS A 147 -7.77 1.74 -5.32
CA CYS A 147 -8.01 1.09 -4.03
C CYS A 147 -6.67 0.77 -3.38
N ARG A 148 -6.58 0.99 -2.06
CA ARG A 148 -5.39 0.67 -1.26
C ARG A 148 -5.79 0.03 0.06
N THR A 149 -5.08 -1.00 0.49
CA THR A 149 -5.18 -1.52 1.86
C THR A 149 -3.84 -2.00 2.38
N ASN A 150 -3.68 -2.01 3.70
CA ASN A 150 -2.41 -2.21 4.38
C ASN A 150 -2.48 -3.44 5.30
N SER A 151 -1.36 -4.15 5.44
CA SER A 151 -1.21 -5.20 6.44
C SER A 151 -0.51 -4.64 7.68
N ARG A 152 -1.11 -4.81 8.85
CA ARG A 152 -0.44 -4.50 10.14
C ARG A 152 0.50 -5.62 10.58
N ALA A 153 0.10 -6.85 10.33
CA ALA A 153 0.67 -8.05 10.94
C ALA A 153 1.93 -8.55 10.20
N THR A 154 2.12 -8.16 8.93
CA THR A 154 3.27 -8.53 8.11
C THR A 154 4.06 -7.31 7.64
N THR A 155 5.21 -7.02 8.26
CA THR A 155 6.28 -6.08 7.84
C THR A 155 5.88 -4.75 7.16
N GLY A 156 4.63 -4.29 7.27
CA GLY A 156 4.10 -3.16 6.49
C GLY A 156 3.97 -3.46 4.99
N LEU A 157 3.27 -4.52 4.58
CA LEU A 157 2.91 -4.72 3.17
C LEU A 157 1.65 -3.95 2.81
N HIS A 158 1.62 -3.33 1.63
CA HIS A 158 0.47 -2.60 1.11
C HIS A 158 0.03 -3.20 -0.23
N TYR A 159 -1.28 -3.31 -0.42
CA TYR A 159 -1.90 -3.69 -1.68
C TYR A 159 -2.41 -2.44 -2.37
N ILE A 160 -2.06 -2.28 -3.65
CA ILE A 160 -2.48 -1.15 -4.48
C ILE A 160 -3.11 -1.69 -5.76
N LEU A 161 -4.29 -1.16 -6.09
CA LEU A 161 -5.05 -1.49 -7.28
C LEU A 161 -5.50 -0.21 -7.97
N ILE A 162 -5.26 -0.12 -9.28
CA ILE A 162 -5.84 0.88 -10.16
C ILE A 162 -6.57 0.14 -11.28
N ALA A 163 -7.86 0.38 -11.41
CA ALA A 163 -8.71 -0.18 -12.47
C ALA A 163 -9.38 0.93 -13.27
N ASP A 164 -9.83 0.60 -14.48
CA ASP A 164 -10.68 1.50 -15.27
C ASP A 164 -12.17 1.37 -14.90
N GLY A 165 -13.02 2.25 -15.45
CA GLY A 165 -14.47 2.24 -15.19
C GLY A 165 -15.25 1.07 -15.79
N ASN A 166 -14.58 0.17 -16.53
CA ASN A 166 -15.11 -1.12 -16.98
C ASN A 166 -14.61 -2.29 -16.10
N GLY A 167 -13.72 -2.03 -15.15
CA GLY A 167 -13.12 -3.05 -14.28
C GLY A 167 -11.84 -3.67 -14.82
N GLU A 168 -11.28 -3.17 -15.94
CA GLU A 168 -9.96 -3.62 -16.42
C GLU A 168 -8.88 -3.16 -15.44
N ILE A 169 -8.02 -4.09 -15.01
CA ILE A 169 -6.92 -3.79 -14.11
C ILE A 169 -5.81 -3.09 -14.88
N LEU A 170 -5.55 -1.83 -14.57
CA LEU A 170 -4.47 -1.05 -15.14
C LEU A 170 -3.16 -1.30 -14.39
N PHE A 171 -3.22 -1.34 -13.06
CA PHE A 171 -2.09 -1.62 -12.19
C PHE A 171 -2.54 -2.39 -10.96
N GLU A 172 -1.81 -3.43 -10.59
CA GLU A 172 -2.01 -4.15 -9.34
C GLU A 172 -0.66 -4.61 -8.81
N LYS A 173 -0.37 -4.33 -7.55
CA LYS A 173 0.86 -4.78 -6.91
C LYS A 173 0.70 -4.84 -5.39
N VAL A 174 1.36 -5.82 -4.77
CA VAL A 174 1.70 -5.77 -3.34
C VAL A 174 3.11 -5.21 -3.20
N VAL A 175 3.26 -4.15 -2.41
CA VAL A 175 4.51 -3.44 -2.19
C VAL A 175 4.82 -3.36 -0.71
N THR A 176 6.06 -3.01 -0.37
CA THR A 176 6.43 -2.71 1.02
C THR A 176 6.07 -1.27 1.38
N ALA A 177 5.96 -0.98 2.67
CA ALA A 177 5.79 0.38 3.16
C ALA A 177 6.95 1.28 2.69
N ALA A 178 8.15 0.75 2.46
CA ALA A 178 9.27 1.52 1.92
C ALA A 178 9.04 2.00 0.46
N GLU A 179 8.16 1.34 -0.29
CA GLU A 179 7.78 1.72 -1.66
C GLU A 179 6.48 2.53 -1.70
N ASP A 180 5.64 2.41 -0.68
CA ASP A 180 4.34 3.08 -0.58
C ASP A 180 4.13 3.64 0.84
N TRP A 181 4.59 4.86 1.05
CA TRP A 181 4.15 5.68 2.16
C TRP A 181 2.83 6.35 1.81
N ASP A 182 2.77 6.98 0.64
CA ASP A 182 1.65 7.82 0.20
C ASP A 182 1.39 7.74 -1.32
N ILE A 183 0.14 8.02 -1.70
CA ILE A 183 -0.33 8.03 -3.10
C ILE A 183 -0.96 9.38 -3.44
N LEU A 184 -0.32 10.14 -4.33
CA LEU A 184 -0.73 11.49 -4.73
C LEU A 184 -1.30 11.53 -6.15
N LEU A 185 -2.10 12.56 -6.42
CA LEU A 185 -2.48 12.95 -7.77
C LEU A 185 -1.46 13.95 -8.35
N GLY A 186 -0.85 13.62 -9.49
CA GLY A 186 0.04 14.51 -10.23
C GLY A 186 -0.71 15.58 -11.00
N GLU A 187 -0.02 16.67 -11.36
CA GLU A 187 -0.61 17.85 -12.03
C GLU A 187 -1.24 17.53 -13.39
N SER A 188 -0.69 16.55 -14.14
CA SER A 188 -1.23 16.11 -15.42
C SER A 188 -2.16 14.90 -15.28
N GLY A 189 -2.60 14.61 -14.06
CA GLY A 189 -3.51 13.53 -13.72
C GLY A 189 -2.83 12.18 -13.57
N GLU A 190 -1.51 12.09 -13.46
CA GLU A 190 -0.80 10.86 -13.08
C GLU A 190 -1.12 10.43 -11.65
N ILE A 191 -0.96 9.14 -11.36
CA ILE A 191 -0.94 8.66 -9.96
C ILE A 191 0.52 8.48 -9.55
N ILE A 192 0.91 9.09 -8.44
CA ILE A 192 2.27 9.02 -7.91
C ILE A 192 2.24 8.22 -6.63
N ILE A 193 2.84 7.03 -6.64
CA ILE A 193 3.08 6.22 -5.44
C ILE A 193 4.48 6.55 -4.95
N GLY A 194 4.60 7.04 -3.74
CA GLY A 194 5.89 7.40 -3.15
C GLY A 194 6.13 6.73 -1.83
N GLY A 195 7.36 6.27 -1.63
CA GLY A 195 7.83 5.70 -0.38
C GLY A 195 9.13 6.34 0.09
N SER A 196 9.83 5.63 0.99
CA SER A 196 11.07 6.08 1.60
C SER A 196 12.25 6.15 0.62
N HIS A 197 12.23 5.30 -0.41
CA HIS A 197 13.35 5.14 -1.34
C HIS A 197 12.93 5.11 -2.80
N THR A 198 11.64 4.96 -3.09
CA THR A 198 11.15 4.82 -4.45
C THR A 198 10.01 5.79 -4.70
N LYS A 199 10.02 6.41 -5.88
CA LYS A 199 8.87 7.10 -6.44
C LYS A 199 8.46 6.40 -7.73
N THR A 200 7.19 6.06 -7.83
CA THR A 200 6.60 5.43 -9.00
C THR A 200 5.49 6.30 -9.55
N VAL A 201 5.63 6.73 -10.80
CA VAL A 201 4.63 7.53 -11.52
C VAL A 201 3.90 6.63 -12.51
N ILE A 202 2.57 6.63 -12.42
CA ILE A 202 1.66 5.88 -13.26
C ILE A 202 0.86 6.86 -14.12
N ALA A 203 1.11 6.85 -15.43
CA ALA A 203 0.42 7.69 -16.40
C ALA A 203 -0.34 6.81 -17.40
N LEU A 204 -1.48 7.30 -17.92
CA LEU A 204 -2.09 6.68 -19.10
C LEU A 204 -1.20 6.89 -20.32
N ASN A 205 -1.15 5.90 -21.21
CA ASN A 205 -0.54 6.09 -22.53
C ASN A 205 -1.41 7.07 -23.34
N LYS A 206 -0.73 7.97 -24.06
CA LYS A 206 -1.37 8.97 -24.92
C LYS A 206 -1.81 8.34 -26.24
#